data_AF-A0A098B6T6-F1
#
_entry.id   AF-A0A098B6T6-F1
#
_cell.length_a   1.000
_cell.length_b   1.000
_cell.length_c   1.000
_cell.angle_alpha   90.00
_cell.angle_beta   90.00
_cell.angle_gamma   90.00
#
_symmetry.space_group_name_H-M   'P 1'
#
loop_
_entity.id
_entity.type
_entity.pdbx_description
1 polymer ?
#
loop_
_entity_poly.entity_id
_entity_poly.type
_entity_poly.pdbx_seq_one_letter_code
_entity_poly.pdbx_strand_id
1 'polypeptide(L)'
;MSTNFVNTSPRTIPPFRYDIVGSFLRPQALKEAREKFAAGAINQTDLTGVENEEIVKLVAKQKELGLKAVTDGEFRRSYWHLDFFGALRAWNM
;
A
#
# COMPACT_ATOMS: atom_id res chain seq x y z
N MET A 1 19.70 20.65 15.01
CA MET A 1 18.32 20.18 14.78
C MET A 1 17.39 21.19 15.42
N SER A 2 16.46 21.77 14.66
CA SER A 2 15.63 22.87 15.15
C SER A 2 14.69 22.37 16.25
N THR A 3 14.82 22.97 17.44
CA THR A 3 13.96 22.76 18.61
C THR A 3 12.75 23.68 18.53
N ASN A 4 11.82 23.41 17.59
CA ASN A 4 10.66 24.29 17.36
C ASN A 4 9.34 23.81 17.96
N PHE A 5 9.37 22.85 18.90
CA PHE A 5 8.16 22.43 19.60
C PHE A 5 8.28 22.68 21.11
N VAL A 6 8.16 23.96 21.49
CA VAL A 6 8.35 24.44 22.86
C VAL A 6 7.29 23.88 23.85
N ASN A 7 6.20 23.27 23.36
CA ASN A 7 5.09 22.76 24.17
C ASN A 7 4.72 21.29 23.92
N THR A 8 5.58 20.48 23.31
CA THR A 8 5.26 19.05 23.11
C THR A 8 5.97 18.19 24.14
N SER A 9 5.21 17.60 25.07
CA SER A 9 5.68 16.49 25.90
C SER A 9 5.26 15.15 25.28
N PRO A 10 6.12 14.11 25.30
CA PRO A 10 5.73 12.77 24.85
C PRO A 10 4.49 12.29 25.60
N ARG A 11 3.50 11.77 24.88
CA ARG A 11 2.34 11.14 25.52
C ARG A 11 2.78 9.81 26.12
N THR A 12 2.64 9.65 27.43
CA THR A 12 3.02 8.44 28.18
C THR A 12 1.82 7.63 28.68
N ILE A 13 0.61 8.16 28.51
CA ILE A 13 -0.65 7.56 28.99
C ILE A 13 -1.62 7.42 27.80
N PRO A 14 -2.32 6.29 27.64
CA PRO A 14 -3.27 6.06 26.54
C PRO A 14 -4.45 7.06 26.53
N PRO A 15 -5.12 7.24 25.37
CA PRO A 15 -4.90 6.55 24.10
C PRO A 15 -3.74 7.15 23.30
N PHE A 16 -2.84 6.28 22.82
CA PHE A 16 -1.83 6.63 21.83
C PHE A 16 -2.47 6.78 20.45
N ARG A 17 -1.85 7.58 19.58
CA ARG A 17 -2.30 7.76 18.19
C ARG A 17 -1.27 7.12 17.27
N TYR A 18 -1.73 6.31 16.34
CA TYR A 18 -0.93 5.72 15.28
C TYR A 18 -1.79 5.61 14.03
N ASP A 19 -1.13 5.63 12.88
CA ASP A 19 -1.71 5.30 11.59
C ASP A 19 -0.71 4.42 10.83
N ILE A 20 -1.18 3.78 9.77
CA ILE A 20 -0.36 2.95 8.89
C ILE A 20 0.07 3.78 7.70
N VAL A 21 1.37 3.82 7.44
CA VAL A 21 1.95 4.73 6.44
C VAL A 21 1.64 4.29 5.00
N GLY A 22 1.58 2.98 4.72
CA GLY A 22 1.36 2.51 3.36
C GLY A 22 1.35 0.99 3.22
N SER A 23 2.53 0.42 3.01
CA SER A 23 2.75 -0.98 2.63
C SER A 23 2.18 -2.02 3.61
N PHE A 24 1.62 -3.08 3.04
CA PHE A 24 1.31 -4.34 3.72
C PHE A 24 1.94 -5.51 2.98
N LEU A 25 2.06 -6.66 3.65
CA LEU A 25 2.50 -7.90 3.00
C LEU A 25 1.50 -8.32 1.92
N ARG A 26 2.00 -8.62 0.72
CA ARG A 26 1.16 -9.09 -0.38
C ARG A 26 0.54 -10.45 -0.03
N PRO A 27 -0.80 -10.60 -0.15
CA PRO A 27 -1.48 -11.88 0.02
C PRO A 27 -0.99 -12.91 -0.99
N GLN A 28 -1.14 -14.19 -0.65
CA GLN A 28 -0.68 -15.29 -1.51
C GLN A 28 -1.33 -15.25 -2.89
N ALA A 29 -2.64 -14.98 -2.96
CA ALA A 29 -3.39 -14.85 -4.22
C ALA A 29 -2.79 -13.77 -5.15
N LEU A 30 -2.37 -12.62 -4.60
CA LEU A 30 -1.73 -11.55 -5.37
C LEU A 30 -0.34 -11.95 -5.87
N LYS A 31 0.44 -12.70 -5.08
CA LYS A 31 1.75 -13.20 -5.52
C LYS A 31 1.59 -14.14 -6.71
N GLU A 32 0.68 -15.10 -6.61
CA GLU A 32 0.40 -16.06 -7.69
C GLU A 32 -0.14 -15.37 -8.95
N ALA A 33 -1.01 -14.38 -8.81
CA ALA A 33 -1.50 -13.61 -9.95
C ALA A 33 -0.37 -12.86 -10.66
N ARG A 34 0.55 -12.25 -9.90
CA ARG A 34 1.72 -11.57 -10.47
C ARG A 34 2.67 -12.53 -11.18
N GLU A 35 2.90 -13.72 -10.62
CA GLU A 35 3.68 -14.78 -11.27
C GLU A 35 3.04 -15.24 -12.59
N LYS A 36 1.72 -15.48 -12.58
CA LYS A 36 0.97 -15.84 -13.79
C LYS A 36 0.99 -14.75 -14.85
N PHE A 37 0.87 -13.48 -14.45
CA PHE A 37 0.93 -12.34 -15.36
C PHE A 37 2.33 -12.21 -15.98
N ALA A 38 3.39 -12.34 -15.18
CA ALA A 38 4.77 -12.33 -15.67
C ALA A 38 5.06 -13.50 -16.64
N ALA A 39 4.40 -14.64 -16.44
CA ALA A 39 4.45 -15.79 -17.35
C ALA A 39 3.54 -15.67 -18.59
N GLY A 40 2.75 -14.59 -18.73
CA GLY A 40 1.80 -14.40 -19.82
C GLY A 40 0.55 -15.29 -19.76
N ALA A 41 0.29 -15.93 -18.62
CA ALA A 41 -0.85 -16.85 -18.43
C ALA A 41 -2.18 -16.12 -18.12
N ILE A 42 -2.12 -14.87 -17.65
CA ILE A 42 -3.29 -14.01 -17.46
C ILE A 42 -3.02 -12.64 -18.06
N ASN A 43 -4.08 -11.92 -18.45
CA ASN A 43 -3.94 -10.57 -18.99
C ASN A 43 -3.92 -9.51 -17.88
N GLN A 44 -3.68 -8.24 -18.25
CA GLN A 44 -3.63 -7.13 -17.30
C GLN A 44 -4.96 -6.92 -16.57
N THR A 45 -6.09 -7.13 -17.23
CA THR A 45 -7.42 -7.00 -16.63
C THR A 45 -7.62 -8.04 -15.53
N ASP A 46 -7.19 -9.28 -15.76
CA ASP A 46 -7.27 -10.36 -14.78
C ASP A 46 -6.40 -10.07 -13.55
N LEU A 47 -5.15 -9.63 -13.76
CA LEU A 47 -4.27 -9.20 -12.66
C LEU A 47 -4.91 -8.05 -11.86
N THR A 48 -5.44 -7.05 -12.56
CA THR A 48 -6.10 -5.89 -11.95
C THR A 48 -7.33 -6.31 -11.13
N GLY A 49 -8.04 -7.34 -11.57
CA GLY A 49 -9.15 -7.95 -10.83
C GLY A 49 -8.70 -8.51 -9.48
N VAL A 50 -7.66 -9.35 -9.47
CA VAL A 50 -7.10 -9.90 -8.22
C VAL A 50 -6.58 -8.80 -7.30
N GLU A 51 -5.88 -7.79 -7.85
CA GLU A 51 -5.43 -6.64 -7.07
C GLU A 51 -6.61 -5.89 -6.41
N ASN A 52 -7.70 -5.65 -7.15
CA ASN A 52 -8.90 -4.99 -6.62
C ASN A 52 -9.51 -5.80 -5.47
N GLU A 53 -9.67 -7.11 -5.65
CA GLU A 53 -10.23 -7.99 -4.64
C GLU A 53 -9.41 -7.96 -3.35
N GLU A 54 -8.08 -8.07 -3.45
CA GLU A 54 -7.20 -8.07 -2.28
C GLU A 54 -7.13 -6.70 -1.59
N ILE A 55 -7.20 -5.59 -2.35
CA ILE A 55 -7.28 -4.24 -1.80
C ILE A 55 -8.60 -4.04 -1.05
N VAL A 56 -9.73 -4.49 -1.61
CA VAL A 56 -11.03 -4.39 -0.94
C VAL A 56 -11.04 -5.18 0.37
N LYS A 57 -10.46 -6.40 0.38
CA LYS A 57 -10.31 -7.21 1.60
C LYS A 57 -9.46 -6.49 2.66
N LEU A 58 -8.33 -5.92 2.25
CA LEU A 58 -7.45 -5.17 3.15
C LEU A 58 -8.14 -3.93 3.73
N VAL A 59 -8.83 -3.15 2.89
CA VAL A 59 -9.56 -1.94 3.33
C VAL A 59 -10.69 -2.32 4.30
N ALA A 60 -11.43 -3.41 4.03
CA ALA A 60 -12.45 -3.91 4.95
C ALA A 60 -11.84 -4.27 6.30
N LYS A 61 -10.69 -4.96 6.32
CA LYS A 61 -10.02 -5.34 7.57
C LYS A 61 -9.53 -4.13 8.37
N GLN A 62 -8.95 -3.13 7.71
CA GLN A 62 -8.53 -1.89 8.35
C GLN A 62 -9.72 -1.16 9.01
N LYS A 63 -10.87 -1.10 8.32
CA LYS A 63 -12.11 -0.52 8.86
C LYS A 63 -12.66 -1.28 10.06
N GLU A 64 -12.67 -2.61 10.00
CA GLU A 64 -13.09 -3.49 11.10
C GLU A 64 -12.24 -3.25 12.36
N LEU A 65 -10.93 -3.03 12.19
CA LEU A 65 -10.00 -2.72 13.27
C LEU A 65 -10.09 -1.27 13.79
N GLY A 66 -11.00 -0.45 13.23
CA GLY A 66 -11.28 0.90 13.71
C GLY A 66 -10.34 1.98 13.17
N LEU A 67 -9.49 1.66 12.19
CA LEU A 67 -8.61 2.65 11.56
C LEU A 67 -9.44 3.72 10.84
N LYS A 68 -9.01 4.98 10.98
CA LYS A 68 -9.68 6.14 10.38
C LYS A 68 -9.10 6.49 9.01
N ALA A 69 -7.78 6.42 8.87
CA ALA A 69 -7.09 6.42 7.60
C ALA A 69 -6.81 4.97 7.19
N VAL A 70 -7.02 4.66 5.91
CA VAL A 70 -6.75 3.32 5.33
C VAL A 70 -5.82 3.45 4.13
N THR A 71 -5.07 2.40 3.85
CA THR A 71 -4.18 2.29 2.68
C THR A 71 -4.64 1.15 1.76
N ASP A 72 -4.20 1.15 0.50
CA ASP A 72 -4.38 0.02 -0.42
C ASP A 72 -3.28 -1.05 -0.27
N GLY A 73 -2.42 -0.91 0.76
CA GLY A 73 -1.29 -1.79 1.01
C GLY A 73 -0.16 -1.71 -0.02
N GLU A 74 -0.23 -0.76 -0.97
CA GLU A 74 0.72 -0.63 -2.07
C GLU A 74 0.79 -1.88 -2.98
N PHE A 75 -0.31 -2.65 -3.02
CA PHE A 75 -0.36 -3.96 -3.69
C PHE A 75 -0.01 -3.93 -5.18
N ARG A 76 -0.34 -2.83 -5.86
CA ARG A 76 -0.04 -2.61 -7.28
C ARG A 76 1.39 -2.17 -7.57
N ARG A 77 2.10 -1.69 -6.55
CA ARG A 77 3.45 -1.18 -6.71
C ARG A 77 4.47 -2.31 -6.61
N SER A 78 5.60 -2.12 -7.28
CA SER A 78 6.82 -2.91 -7.11
C SER A 78 7.80 -2.14 -6.23
N TYR A 79 8.13 -0.90 -6.61
CA TYR A 79 8.99 0.04 -5.88
C TYR A 79 8.53 1.48 -6.13
N TRP A 80 8.22 2.22 -5.07
CA TRP A 80 7.56 3.55 -5.17
C TRP A 80 8.22 4.51 -6.17
N HIS A 81 9.55 4.61 -6.16
CA HIS A 81 10.27 5.58 -6.99
C HIS A 81 10.37 5.11 -8.44
N LEU A 82 10.64 3.81 -8.67
CA LEU A 82 10.72 3.25 -10.01
C LEU A 82 9.36 3.26 -10.72
N ASP A 83 8.30 2.85 -10.01
CA ASP A 83 6.94 2.87 -10.57
C ASP A 83 6.49 4.30 -10.88
N PHE A 84 6.87 5.28 -10.03
CA PHE A 84 6.57 6.69 -10.28
C PHE A 84 7.26 7.22 -11.53
N PHE A 85 8.58 7.00 -11.67
CA PHE A 85 9.33 7.49 -12.83
C PHE A 85 8.90 6.78 -14.13
N GLY A 86 8.66 5.47 -14.09
CA GLY A 86 8.20 4.70 -15.25
C GLY A 86 6.80 5.10 -15.74
N ALA A 87 5.97 5.70 -14.88
CA ALA A 87 4.65 6.21 -15.27
C ALA A 87 4.70 7.63 -15.89
N LEU A 88 5.85 8.31 -15.88
CA LEU A 88 5.98 9.64 -16.48
C LEU A 88 6.21 9.54 -17.99
N ARG A 89 5.40 10.25 -18.78
CA ARG A 89 5.48 10.29 -20.26
C ARG A 89 6.85 10.67 -20.84
N ALA A 90 7.71 11.33 -20.07
CA ALA A 90 9.04 11.77 -20.52
C ALA A 90 10.16 10.76 -20.19
N TRP A 91 9.83 9.63 -19.57
CA TRP A 91 10.77 8.56 -19.27
C TRP A 91 10.61 7.44 -20.30
N ASN A 92 11.25 7.61 -21.46
CA ASN A 92 11.53 6.49 -22.36
C ASN A 92 12.94 5.98 -22.04
N MET A 93 13.03 4.73 -21.58
CA MET A 93 14.25 3.94 -21.70
C MET A 93 14.32 3.29 -23.08
#